data_AF-A0A8R1IJF7-F1
#
_entry.id   AF-A0A8R1IJF7-F1
#
_cell.length_a   1.000
_cell.length_b   1.000
_cell.length_c   1.000
_cell.angle_alpha   90.00
_cell.angle_beta   90.00
_cell.angle_gamma   90.00
#
_symmetry.space_group_name_H-M   'P 1'
#
loop_
_entity.id
_entity.type
_entity.pdbx_description
1 polymer ?
#
loop_
_entity_poly.entity_id
_entity_poly.type
_entity_poly.pdbx_seq_one_letter_code
_entity_poly.pdbx_strand_id
1 'polypeptide(L)'
;MFKLALECGASLRTFNKQSLSPLTLAAKLAKKEMFDEILELEGDSVWAYGDASSTAYPLAKIDTINETNGEMNEASALSLVVYGQTVEHLELLDGLLDTLLEAKWESFAKRK
;
A
#
# COMPACT_ATOMS: atom_id res chain seq x y z
N MET A 1 -18.61 7.39 0.84
CA MET A 1 -18.45 8.46 1.86
C MET A 1 -17.00 8.91 2.03
N PHE A 2 -16.01 8.02 1.85
CA PHE A 2 -14.59 8.37 1.96
C PHE A 2 -14.14 9.44 0.96
N LYS A 3 -14.46 9.26 -0.34
CA LYS A 3 -14.18 10.24 -1.41
C LYS A 3 -14.74 11.63 -1.11
N LEU A 4 -15.99 11.69 -0.64
CA LEU A 4 -16.65 12.95 -0.25
C LEU A 4 -15.96 13.64 0.94
N ALA A 5 -15.48 12.88 1.93
CA ALA A 5 -14.71 13.45 3.03
C ALA A 5 -13.37 14.05 2.55
N LEU A 6 -12.75 13.42 1.56
CA LEU A 6 -11.51 13.87 0.93
C LEU A 6 -11.74 15.16 0.14
N GLU A 7 -12.84 15.24 -0.62
CA GLU A 7 -13.29 16.46 -1.30
C GLU A 7 -13.61 17.60 -0.32
N CYS A 8 -14.14 17.28 0.86
CA CYS A 8 -14.34 18.25 1.95
C CYS A 8 -13.04 18.67 2.67
N GLY A 9 -11.88 18.19 2.26
CA GLY A 9 -10.57 18.60 2.79
C GLY A 9 -9.94 17.64 3.82
N ALA A 10 -10.42 16.40 3.92
CA ALA A 10 -9.73 15.40 4.74
C ALA A 10 -8.34 15.07 4.17
N SER A 11 -7.35 14.86 5.05
CA SER A 11 -5.96 14.62 4.65
C SER A 11 -5.56 13.15 4.84
N LEU A 12 -5.05 12.53 3.77
CA LEU A 12 -4.46 11.18 3.74
C LEU A 12 -3.12 11.07 4.49
N ARG A 13 -2.57 12.20 4.97
CA ARG A 13 -1.30 12.28 5.70
C ARG A 13 -1.49 12.37 7.22
N THR A 14 -2.72 12.18 7.70
CA THR A 14 -3.01 12.18 9.13
C THR A 14 -2.62 10.84 9.75
N PHE A 15 -2.02 10.88 10.94
CA PHE A 15 -1.62 9.68 11.66
C PHE A 15 -2.49 9.50 12.91
N ASN A 16 -2.83 8.24 13.21
CA ASN A 16 -3.50 7.91 14.46
C ASN A 16 -2.51 7.89 15.65
N LYS A 17 -3.01 7.62 16.87
CA LYS A 17 -2.17 7.49 18.08
C LYS A 17 -1.16 6.33 18.02
N GLN A 18 -1.34 5.41 17.08
CA GLN A 18 -0.43 4.29 16.78
C GLN A 18 0.51 4.61 15.61
N SER A 19 0.61 5.89 15.19
CA SER A 19 1.41 6.34 14.04
C SER A 19 1.06 5.66 12.70
N LEU A 20 -0.18 5.19 12.54
CA LEU A 20 -0.68 4.62 11.30
C LEU A 20 -1.41 5.67 10.47
N SER A 21 -1.10 5.69 9.17
CA SER A 21 -1.84 6.44 8.15
C SER A 21 -3.16 5.74 7.82
N PRO A 22 -4.13 6.38 7.15
CA PRO A 22 -5.36 5.74 6.73
C PRO A 22 -5.11 4.49 5.87
N LEU A 23 -4.09 4.52 5.01
CA LEU A 23 -3.67 3.39 4.18
C LEU A 23 -3.15 2.22 5.04
N THR A 24 -2.20 2.49 5.94
CA THR A 24 -1.62 1.44 6.78
C THR A 24 -2.60 0.93 7.84
N LEU A 25 -3.56 1.75 8.25
CA LEU A 25 -4.68 1.33 9.09
C LEU A 25 -5.65 0.42 8.34
N ALA A 26 -6.00 0.75 7.10
CA ALA A 26 -6.82 -0.12 6.25
C ALA A 26 -6.14 -1.48 6.03
N ALA A 27 -4.81 -1.48 5.84
CA ALA A 27 -4.00 -2.69 5.74
C ALA A 27 -4.05 -3.53 7.03
N LYS A 28 -3.87 -2.91 8.20
CA LYS A 28 -3.94 -3.59 9.50
C LYS A 28 -5.32 -4.14 9.85
N LEU A 29 -6.38 -3.50 9.36
CA LEU A 29 -7.77 -3.93 9.57
C LEU A 29 -8.26 -4.89 8.47
N ALA A 30 -7.40 -5.23 7.51
CA ALA A 30 -7.69 -6.06 6.35
C ALA A 30 -8.92 -5.60 5.55
N LYS A 31 -9.11 -4.28 5.40
CA LYS A 31 -10.23 -3.73 4.62
C LYS A 31 -9.82 -3.48 3.18
N LYS A 32 -9.93 -4.52 2.34
CA LYS A 32 -9.56 -4.53 0.92
C LYS A 32 -10.17 -3.38 0.13
N GLU A 33 -11.50 -3.23 0.14
CA GLU A 33 -12.18 -2.17 -0.62
C GLU A 33 -11.64 -0.77 -0.29
N MET A 34 -11.43 -0.47 1.00
CA MET A 34 -10.89 0.83 1.44
C MET A 34 -9.42 0.99 1.09
N PHE A 35 -8.64 -0.09 1.16
CA PHE A 35 -7.23 -0.08 0.79
C PHE A 35 -7.06 0.21 -0.70
N ASP A 36 -7.83 -0.46 -1.55
CA ASP A 36 -7.81 -0.28 -3.00
C ASP A 36 -8.26 1.14 -3.37
N GLU A 37 -9.34 1.66 -2.75
CA GLU A 37 -9.76 3.05 -2.98
C GLU A 37 -8.68 4.07 -2.60
N ILE A 38 -7.99 3.88 -1.47
CA ILE A 38 -6.91 4.79 -1.05
C ILE A 38 -5.70 4.65 -1.99
N LEU A 39 -5.41 3.43 -2.45
CA LEU A 39 -4.30 3.15 -3.35
C LEU A 39 -4.52 3.81 -4.72
N GLU A 40 -5.73 3.72 -5.28
CA GLU A 40 -6.10 4.43 -6.52
C GLU A 40 -5.98 5.95 -6.37
N LEU A 41 -6.31 6.50 -5.19
CA LEU A 41 -6.21 7.94 -4.91
C LEU A 41 -4.77 8.43 -4.72
N GLU A 42 -3.88 7.60 -4.19
CA GLU A 42 -2.45 7.91 -4.07
C GLU A 42 -1.67 7.60 -5.36
N GLY A 43 -2.25 6.80 -6.28
CA GLY A 43 -1.66 6.43 -7.56
C GLY A 43 -1.67 7.58 -8.56
N ASP A 44 -0.54 7.76 -9.26
CA ASP A 44 -0.38 8.80 -10.27
C ASP A 44 -0.27 8.15 -11.66
N SER A 45 -1.22 8.46 -12.54
CA SER A 45 -1.28 7.89 -13.89
C SER A 45 -0.21 8.51 -14.78
N VAL A 46 0.89 7.80 -15.00
CA VAL A 46 2.04 8.27 -15.80
C VAL A 46 1.67 8.38 -17.27
N TRP A 47 1.00 7.37 -17.82
CA TRP A 47 0.50 7.38 -19.20
C TRP A 47 -0.64 6.37 -19.39
N ALA A 48 -1.51 6.66 -20.35
CA ALA A 48 -2.51 5.73 -20.83
C ALA A 48 -2.55 5.78 -22.36
N TYR A 49 -2.48 4.63 -23.01
CA TYR A 49 -2.53 4.47 -24.46
C TYR A 49 -3.43 3.27 -24.82
N GLY A 50 -4.61 3.57 -25.37
CA GLY A 50 -5.62 2.55 -25.67
C GLY A 50 -6.00 1.78 -24.42
N ASP A 51 -5.86 0.45 -24.46
CA ASP A 51 -6.14 -0.45 -23.34
C ASP A 51 -4.96 -0.60 -22.36
N ALA A 52 -3.79 -0.05 -22.67
CA ALA A 52 -2.61 -0.10 -21.81
C ALA A 52 -2.49 1.18 -20.99
N SER A 53 -2.25 1.04 -19.69
CA SER A 53 -1.96 2.17 -18.80
C SER A 53 -0.81 1.84 -17.87
N SER A 54 -0.12 2.88 -17.41
CA SER A 54 0.92 2.80 -16.40
C SER A 54 0.64 3.80 -15.31
N THR A 55 0.47 3.26 -14.10
CA THR A 55 0.25 4.03 -12.88
C THR A 55 1.43 3.82 -11.96
N ALA A 56 1.97 4.92 -11.42
CA ALA A 56 3.01 4.90 -10.42
C ALA A 56 2.39 5.02 -9.03
N TYR A 57 2.79 4.16 -8.10
CA TYR A 57 2.33 4.20 -6.71
C TYR A 57 3.46 4.61 -5.78
N PRO A 58 3.22 5.53 -4.82
CA PRO A 58 4.23 5.90 -3.83
C PRO A 58 4.47 4.75 -2.85
N LEU A 59 5.71 4.24 -2.80
CA LEU A 59 6.07 3.07 -2.00
C LEU A 59 6.41 3.36 -0.54
N ALA A 60 6.63 4.63 -0.17
CA ALA A 60 7.06 5.04 1.17
C ALA A 60 6.27 4.45 2.36
N LYS A 61 4.96 4.20 2.19
CA LYS A 61 4.09 3.60 3.23
C LYS A 61 3.80 2.12 2.99
N ILE A 62 4.08 1.63 1.80
CA ILE A 62 3.72 0.29 1.33
C ILE A 62 4.88 -0.67 1.59
N ASP A 63 6.09 -0.25 1.25
CA ASP A 63 7.28 -1.09 1.28
C ASP A 63 7.92 -1.19 2.67
N THR A 64 8.59 -2.32 2.94
CA THR A 64 9.24 -2.66 4.21
C THR A 64 10.46 -1.81 4.53
N ILE A 65 10.93 -0.97 3.61
CA ILE A 65 12.13 -0.14 3.77
C ILE A 65 11.73 1.33 3.75
N ASN A 66 12.22 2.10 4.71
CA ASN A 66 12.04 3.55 4.72
C ASN A 66 12.99 4.20 3.70
N GLU A 67 12.44 4.96 2.75
CA GLU A 67 13.20 5.64 1.69
C GLU A 67 14.25 6.63 2.23
N THR A 68 14.01 7.24 3.39
CA THR A 68 14.91 8.28 3.94
C THR A 68 16.08 7.69 4.72
N ASN A 69 15.81 6.64 5.50
CA ASN A 69 16.77 6.12 6.48
C ASN A 69 17.37 4.77 6.05
N GLY A 70 16.75 4.07 5.09
CA GLY A 70 17.10 2.69 4.73
C GLY A 70 16.77 1.65 5.81
N GLU A 71 16.19 2.08 6.94
CA GLU A 71 15.78 1.20 8.03
C GLU A 71 14.51 0.43 7.69
N MET A 72 14.34 -0.72 8.34
CA MET A 72 13.13 -1.53 8.20
C MET A 72 11.95 -0.84 8.86
N ASN A 73 10.88 -0.64 8.10
CA ASN A 73 9.63 -0.06 8.57
C ASN A 73 8.64 -1.17 8.94
N GLU A 74 8.48 -1.39 10.25
CA GLU A 74 7.53 -2.38 10.79
C GLU A 74 6.06 -1.92 10.64
N ALA A 75 5.84 -0.62 10.45
CA ALA A 75 4.50 -0.04 10.25
C ALA A 75 4.07 0.01 8.77
N SER A 76 4.86 -0.57 7.86
CA SER A 76 4.54 -0.66 6.44
C SER A 76 3.33 -1.54 6.16
N ALA A 77 2.60 -1.23 5.09
CA ALA A 77 1.47 -2.05 4.66
C ALA A 77 1.88 -3.51 4.47
N LEU A 78 2.98 -3.80 3.75
CA LEU A 78 3.41 -5.18 3.51
C LEU A 78 3.71 -5.92 4.83
N SER A 79 4.42 -5.29 5.77
CA SER A 79 4.70 -5.86 7.10
C SER A 79 3.40 -6.17 7.86
N LEU A 80 2.47 -5.22 7.90
CA LEU A 80 1.20 -5.37 8.62
C LEU A 80 0.31 -6.45 8.01
N VAL A 81 0.34 -6.62 6.70
CA VAL A 81 -0.44 -7.65 6.00
C VAL A 81 0.15 -9.04 6.19
N VAL A 82 1.47 -9.19 6.04
CA VAL A 82 2.16 -10.50 6.19
C VAL A 82 2.07 -11.02 7.62
N TYR A 83 2.20 -10.14 8.63
CA TYR A 83 2.04 -10.52 10.03
C TYR A 83 0.59 -10.52 10.51
N GLY A 84 -0.37 -10.26 9.61
CA GLY A 84 -1.80 -10.33 9.88
C GLY A 84 -2.24 -11.76 10.21
N GLN A 85 -3.21 -11.89 11.13
CA GLN A 85 -3.71 -13.21 11.57
C GLN A 85 -5.02 -13.63 10.88
N THR A 86 -5.65 -12.77 10.09
CA THR A 86 -6.96 -13.05 9.48
C THR A 86 -6.84 -13.39 8.00
N VAL A 87 -7.78 -14.18 7.50
CA VAL A 87 -7.87 -14.58 6.08
C VAL A 87 -8.05 -13.36 5.17
N GLU A 88 -8.73 -12.32 5.66
CA GLU A 88 -8.90 -11.04 4.96
C GLU A 88 -7.55 -10.37 4.60
N HIS A 89 -6.50 -10.57 5.41
CA HIS A 89 -5.16 -10.06 5.07
C HIS A 89 -4.55 -10.80 3.86
N LEU A 90 -4.89 -12.07 3.66
CA LEU A 90 -4.42 -12.83 2.50
C LEU A 90 -5.05 -12.30 1.21
N GLU A 91 -6.33 -11.92 1.25
CA GLU A 91 -7.03 -11.31 0.11
C GLU A 91 -6.49 -9.92 -0.26
N LEU A 92 -5.88 -9.24 0.72
CA LEU A 92 -5.25 -7.93 0.56
C LEU A 92 -3.88 -8.00 -0.13
N LEU A 93 -3.22 -9.17 -0.10
CA LEU A 93 -1.96 -9.37 -0.83
C LEU A 93 -2.13 -9.33 -2.34
N ASP A 94 -3.34 -9.65 -2.82
CA ASP A 94 -3.67 -9.65 -4.23
C ASP A 94 -3.50 -8.25 -4.88
N GLY A 95 -2.97 -8.20 -6.10
CA GLY A 95 -2.72 -6.95 -6.83
C GLY A 95 -1.32 -6.37 -6.62
N LEU A 96 -1.23 -5.11 -6.15
CA LEU A 96 0.05 -4.39 -6.08
C LEU A 96 1.06 -5.06 -5.14
N LEU A 97 0.61 -5.56 -3.98
CA LEU A 97 1.51 -6.19 -3.01
C LEU A 97 2.13 -7.48 -3.56
N ASP A 98 1.36 -8.27 -4.31
CA ASP A 98 1.87 -9.48 -4.99
C ASP A 98 2.93 -9.14 -6.03
N THR A 99 2.66 -8.17 -6.93
CA THR A 99 3.65 -7.73 -7.93
C THR A 99 4.93 -7.17 -7.31
N LEU A 100 4.80 -6.43 -6.19
CA LEU A 100 5.94 -5.94 -5.42
C LEU A 100 6.76 -7.09 -4.82
N LEU A 101 6.08 -8.08 -4.24
CA LEU A 101 6.70 -9.23 -3.60
C LEU A 101 7.40 -10.12 -4.63
N GLU A 102 6.79 -10.33 -5.79
CA GLU A 102 7.39 -11.04 -6.91
C GLU A 102 8.65 -10.32 -7.40
N ALA A 103 8.59 -9.01 -7.64
CA ALA A 103 9.75 -8.23 -8.07
C ALA A 103 10.91 -8.29 -7.06
N LYS A 104 10.60 -8.24 -5.75
CA LYS A 104 11.59 -8.41 -4.68
C LYS A 104 12.15 -9.82 -4.63
N TRP A 105 11.28 -10.82 -4.80
CA TRP A 105 11.68 -12.21 -4.84
C TRP A 105 12.68 -12.44 -5.97
N GLU A 106 12.38 -11.99 -7.18
CA GLU A 106 13.26 -12.14 -8.34
C GLU A 106 14.60 -11.41 -8.20
N SER A 107 14.57 -10.19 -7.65
CA SER A 107 15.76 -9.34 -7.56
C SER A 107 16.72 -9.76 -6.45
N PHE A 108 16.19 -10.12 -5.27
CA PHE A 108 17.00 -10.28 -4.06
C PHE A 108 16.99 -11.70 -3.50
N ALA A 109 15.88 -12.43 -3.59
CA ALA A 109 15.73 -13.72 -2.92
C ALA A 109 15.97 -14.94 -3.82
N LYS A 110 15.67 -14.83 -5.13
CA LYS A 110 15.79 -15.89 -6.14
C LYS A 110 17.23 -16.12 -6.58
N ARG A 111 18.15 -15.18 -6.32
CA ARG A 111 19.59 -15.37 -6.58
C ARG A 111 20.14 -16.45 -5.65
N LYS A 112 20.33 -17.63 -6.22
CA LYS A 112 21.12 -18.74 -5.71
C LYS A 112 22.38 -18.88 -6.54
#